data_AF-A0A2J7Q395-F1
#
_entry.id   AF-A0A2J7Q395-F1
#
_cell.length_a   1.000
_cell.length_b   1.000
_cell.length_c   1.000
_cell.angle_alpha   90.00
_cell.angle_beta   90.00
_cell.angle_gamma   90.00
#
_symmetry.space_group_name_H-M   'P 1'
#
loop_
_entity.id
_entity.type
_entity.pdbx_description
1 polymer ?
#
loop_
_entity_poly.entity_id
_entity_poly.type
_entity_poly.pdbx_seq_one_letter_code
_entity_poly.pdbx_strand_id
1 'polypeptide(L)'
;MTVNAALMKELASRGHEVTVVSPFPQNKTIPNYKDIALDANLDEKISSVTHQINPDPFFLQQLNGFQVMLMLWWFGNFLCDLDLQDPGVQELIHSKDIQFDLIIMEAFFNDCFLGFVHKFRVPVVQVCSFGGTEWMGDWVGNPNPYAYVPNVYLTYGDRMTFWERLTNTLNGIGQQIGRKYYYLPEQDAIARKYFNYTDDLPSISELETSTALVLLNHHFSISYPKPLMPNMVQVGGMHIKPDKTLPKDIKKFIDDASEGVIYFSIGSNLQSSQMSESKRQAFLEAFSRLKQRVLWKWETDSLPGQPKNVMIGKWLPQSDILAHPNVRLFITHGGLLGKQEAVHRGVPMVGIPIYGDQALNVAKVVSEGLGVLLESKNITTDSVLWAVQEVLENPRYRENAQRL
;
A
#
# COMPACT_ATOMS: atom_id res chain seq x y z
N MET A 1 -3.41 1.71 10.46
CA MET A 1 -2.83 3.07 10.50
C MET A 1 -1.92 3.20 9.30
N THR A 2 -1.99 4.29 8.53
CA THR A 2 -1.12 4.48 7.35
C THR A 2 0.28 4.94 7.78
N VAL A 3 1.27 4.83 6.88
CA VAL A 3 2.65 5.28 7.11
C VAL A 3 2.69 6.77 7.45
N ASN A 4 2.05 7.63 6.64
CA ASN A 4 2.01 9.07 6.88
C ASN A 4 1.30 9.42 8.19
N ALA A 5 0.19 8.77 8.51
CA ALA A 5 -0.50 9.04 9.77
C ALA A 5 0.36 8.69 10.98
N ALA A 6 1.21 7.65 10.88
CA ALA A 6 2.16 7.32 11.93
C ALA A 6 3.25 8.39 12.08
N LEU A 7 3.76 8.92 10.97
CA LEU A 7 4.77 9.99 10.96
C LEU A 7 4.22 11.31 11.51
N MET A 8 3.08 11.78 10.99
CA MET A 8 2.51 13.08 11.37
C MET A 8 2.15 13.12 12.86
N LYS A 9 1.61 12.03 13.40
CA LYS A 9 1.28 11.92 14.83
C LYS A 9 2.51 11.93 15.72
N GLU A 10 3.59 11.29 15.27
CA GLU A 10 4.87 11.28 16.00
C GLU A 10 5.55 12.65 15.96
N LEU A 11 5.44 13.39 14.86
CA LEU A 11 5.91 14.78 14.79
C LEU A 11 5.13 15.69 15.75
N ALA A 12 3.79 15.59 15.74
CA ALA A 12 2.94 16.34 16.66
C ALA A 12 3.24 16.04 18.14
N SER A 13 3.42 14.75 18.48
CA SER A 13 3.75 14.33 19.85
C SER A 13 5.11 14.83 20.33
N ARG A 14 6.03 15.10 19.40
CA ARG A 14 7.36 15.69 19.65
C ARG A 14 7.36 17.22 19.69
N GLY A 15 6.20 17.86 19.58
CA GLY A 15 6.04 19.30 19.73
C GLY A 15 6.06 20.10 18.42
N HIS A 16 6.07 19.44 17.26
CA HIS A 16 5.92 20.13 15.98
C HIS A 16 4.45 20.49 15.71
N GLU A 17 4.21 21.65 15.11
CA GLU A 17 2.90 22.01 14.58
C GLU A 17 2.72 21.39 13.20
N VAL A 18 1.74 20.49 13.06
CA VAL A 18 1.45 19.80 11.79
C VAL A 18 0.07 20.17 11.29
N THR A 19 0.00 20.59 10.03
CA THR A 19 -1.26 20.73 9.29
C THR A 19 -1.34 19.60 8.27
N VAL A 20 -2.37 18.76 8.36
CA VAL A 20 -2.49 17.54 7.57
C VAL A 20 -3.73 17.61 6.69
N VAL A 21 -3.51 17.62 5.37
CA VAL A 21 -4.55 17.47 4.36
C VAL A 21 -4.76 15.97 4.10
N SER A 22 -5.95 15.45 4.38
CA SER A 22 -6.22 14.01 4.25
C SER A 22 -7.72 13.70 4.16
N PRO A 23 -8.13 12.63 3.45
CA PRO A 23 -9.51 12.13 3.49
C PRO A 23 -9.82 11.37 4.78
N PHE A 24 -8.85 11.17 5.68
CA PHE A 24 -9.00 10.42 6.93
C PHE A 24 -8.80 11.31 8.16
N PRO A 25 -9.79 12.17 8.51
CA PRO A 25 -9.67 13.08 9.64
C PRO A 25 -9.52 12.36 10.98
N GLN A 26 -8.90 13.02 11.96
CA GLN A 26 -8.76 12.44 13.30
C GLN A 26 -10.09 12.46 14.07
N ASN A 27 -10.48 11.31 14.62
CA ASN A 27 -11.65 11.19 15.49
C ASN A 27 -11.49 11.89 16.85
N LYS A 28 -10.26 12.23 17.22
CA LYS A 28 -9.93 12.87 18.51
C LYS A 28 -8.95 14.00 18.22
N THR A 29 -9.13 15.11 18.91
CA THR A 29 -8.18 16.21 18.89
C THR A 29 -6.80 15.73 19.38
N ILE A 30 -5.78 16.01 18.59
CA ILE A 30 -4.38 15.76 18.93
C ILE A 30 -3.72 17.14 19.09
N PRO A 31 -3.01 17.41 20.20
CA PRO A 31 -2.27 18.66 20.36
C PRO A 31 -1.31 18.89 19.19
N ASN A 32 -1.19 20.15 18.74
CA ASN A 32 -0.34 20.56 17.61
C ASN A 32 -0.68 19.89 16.26
N TYR A 33 -1.87 19.32 16.11
CA TYR A 33 -2.32 18.66 14.88
C TYR A 33 -3.59 19.32 14.35
N LYS A 34 -3.48 19.97 13.19
CA LYS A 34 -4.60 20.58 12.47
C LYS A 34 -5.00 19.68 11.28
N ASP A 35 -6.21 19.15 11.30
CA ASP A 35 -6.77 18.41 10.16
C ASP A 35 -7.42 19.37 9.15
N ILE A 36 -7.08 19.21 7.87
CA ILE A 36 -7.85 19.70 6.72
C ILE A 36 -8.45 18.44 6.08
N ALA A 37 -9.72 18.17 6.40
CA ALA A 37 -10.41 16.98 5.93
C ALA A 37 -10.87 17.18 4.49
N LEU A 38 -10.36 16.36 3.57
CA LEU A 38 -10.87 16.28 2.21
C LEU A 38 -12.26 15.61 2.21
N ASP A 39 -13.04 15.83 1.14
CA ASP A 39 -14.41 15.33 0.98
C ASP A 39 -14.57 13.88 1.46
N ALA A 40 -15.41 13.68 2.49
CA ALA A 40 -15.66 12.38 3.10
C ALA A 40 -16.30 11.37 2.14
N ASN A 41 -16.88 11.83 1.02
CA ASN A 41 -17.44 10.97 -0.02
C ASN A 41 -16.42 10.56 -1.08
N LEU A 42 -15.14 10.87 -0.90
CA LEU A 42 -14.08 10.49 -1.83
C LEU A 42 -14.07 8.97 -2.09
N ASP A 43 -14.21 8.16 -1.04
CA ASP A 43 -14.28 6.70 -1.17
C ASP A 43 -15.49 6.24 -1.99
N GLU A 44 -16.65 6.91 -1.84
CA GLU A 44 -17.86 6.62 -2.62
C GLU A 44 -17.69 7.06 -4.08
N LYS A 45 -17.06 8.20 -4.33
CA LYS A 45 -16.74 8.69 -5.68
C LYS A 45 -15.75 7.75 -6.39
N ILE A 46 -14.66 7.38 -5.72
CA ILE A 46 -13.67 6.41 -6.22
C ILE A 46 -14.37 5.08 -6.51
N SER A 47 -15.14 4.57 -5.54
CA SER A 47 -15.90 3.32 -5.69
C SER A 47 -16.90 3.40 -6.84
N SER A 48 -17.60 4.51 -7.04
CA SER A 48 -18.57 4.65 -8.13
C SER A 48 -17.89 4.58 -9.51
N VAL A 49 -16.66 5.09 -9.63
CA VAL A 49 -15.87 5.04 -10.85
C VAL A 49 -15.28 3.64 -11.07
N THR A 50 -14.71 3.02 -10.04
CA THR A 50 -14.04 1.71 -10.17
C THR A 50 -15.04 0.56 -10.31
N HIS A 51 -16.17 0.61 -9.59
CA HIS A 51 -17.18 -0.45 -9.58
C HIS A 51 -18.01 -0.50 -10.87
N GLN A 52 -18.09 0.61 -11.62
CA GLN A 52 -18.70 0.60 -12.96
C GLN A 52 -17.87 -0.20 -13.97
N ILE A 53 -16.58 -0.42 -13.71
CA ILE A 53 -15.68 -1.15 -14.61
C ILE A 53 -15.75 -2.65 -14.33
N ASN A 54 -15.49 -3.08 -13.10
CA ASN A 54 -15.67 -4.47 -12.66
C ASN A 54 -15.71 -4.58 -11.12
N PRO A 55 -16.73 -5.22 -10.52
CA PRO A 55 -16.81 -5.37 -9.08
C PRO A 55 -15.90 -6.45 -8.51
N ASP A 56 -15.42 -7.43 -9.31
CA ASP A 56 -14.51 -8.47 -8.82
C ASP A 56 -13.10 -7.86 -8.60
N PRO A 57 -12.58 -7.79 -7.37
CA PRO A 57 -11.26 -7.23 -7.09
C PRO A 57 -10.14 -7.95 -7.85
N PHE A 58 -10.34 -9.21 -8.22
CA PHE A 58 -9.37 -10.00 -8.99
C PHE A 58 -9.31 -9.62 -10.48
N PHE A 59 -10.21 -8.77 -10.99
CA PHE A 59 -10.19 -8.29 -12.37
C PHE A 59 -8.91 -7.52 -12.72
N LEU A 60 -8.32 -6.79 -11.77
CA LEU A 60 -7.10 -6.02 -12.00
C LEU A 60 -5.90 -6.87 -12.45
N GLN A 61 -5.92 -8.18 -12.20
CA GLN A 61 -4.90 -9.11 -12.70
C GLN A 61 -4.94 -9.35 -14.21
N GLN A 62 -6.03 -8.97 -14.87
CA GLN A 62 -6.16 -9.11 -16.32
C GLN A 62 -5.43 -7.98 -17.06
N LEU A 63 -5.10 -6.90 -16.35
CA LEU A 63 -4.39 -5.76 -16.92
C LEU A 63 -2.88 -6.02 -16.95
N ASN A 64 -2.25 -5.64 -18.05
CA ASN A 64 -0.78 -5.60 -18.10
C ASN A 64 -0.24 -4.33 -17.42
N GLY A 65 1.06 -4.29 -17.13
CA GLY A 65 1.68 -3.18 -16.40
C GLY A 65 1.49 -1.81 -17.06
N PHE A 66 1.41 -1.73 -18.39
CA PHE A 66 1.14 -0.47 -19.09
C PHE A 66 -0.29 0.02 -18.89
N GLN A 67 -1.28 -0.89 -18.92
CA GLN A 67 -2.68 -0.55 -18.63
C GLN A 67 -2.86 -0.09 -17.18
N VAL A 68 -2.21 -0.77 -16.23
CA VAL A 68 -2.22 -0.37 -14.80
C VAL A 68 -1.62 1.03 -14.64
N MET A 69 -0.50 1.31 -15.28
CA MET A 69 0.13 2.63 -15.24
C MET A 69 -0.79 3.73 -15.79
N LEU A 70 -1.40 3.54 -16.96
CA LEU A 70 -2.33 4.52 -17.54
C LEU A 70 -3.53 4.78 -16.62
N MET A 71 -4.07 3.72 -16.01
CA MET A 71 -5.13 3.84 -15.01
C MET A 71 -4.68 4.69 -13.82
N LEU A 72 -3.48 4.44 -13.28
CA LEU A 72 -2.94 5.18 -12.14
C LEU A 72 -2.69 6.65 -12.45
N TRP A 73 -2.20 6.98 -13.65
CA TRP A 73 -2.06 8.37 -14.10
C TRP A 73 -3.38 9.09 -14.23
N TRP A 74 -4.37 8.43 -14.86
CA TRP A 74 -5.72 8.99 -14.94
C TRP A 74 -6.31 9.22 -13.55
N PHE A 75 -6.15 8.25 -12.65
CA PHE A 75 -6.62 8.33 -11.27
C PHE A 75 -5.93 9.46 -10.49
N GLY A 76 -4.61 9.61 -10.63
CA GLY A 76 -3.85 10.71 -10.04
C GLY A 76 -4.31 12.07 -10.55
N ASN A 77 -4.53 12.22 -11.86
CA ASN A 77 -5.09 13.46 -12.43
C ASN A 77 -6.47 13.77 -11.86
N PHE A 78 -7.35 12.77 -11.77
CA PHE A 78 -8.69 12.91 -11.20
C PHE A 78 -8.65 13.36 -9.73
N LEU A 79 -7.84 12.69 -8.90
CA LEU A 79 -7.69 13.04 -7.49
C LEU A 79 -7.07 14.44 -7.31
N CYS A 80 -6.04 14.77 -8.07
CA CYS A 80 -5.43 16.10 -8.04
C CYS A 80 -6.43 17.22 -8.33
N ASP A 81 -7.23 17.08 -9.41
CA ASP A 81 -8.24 18.07 -9.75
C ASP A 81 -9.32 18.16 -8.67
N LEU A 82 -9.74 17.03 -8.09
CA LEU A 82 -10.76 16.98 -7.04
C LEU A 82 -10.27 17.57 -5.71
N ASP A 83 -9.10 17.16 -5.24
CA ASP A 83 -8.58 17.53 -3.92
C ASP A 83 -8.13 18.99 -3.90
N LEU A 84 -7.59 19.51 -5.00
CA LEU A 84 -7.23 20.94 -5.09
C LEU A 84 -8.47 21.84 -5.16
N GLN A 85 -9.66 21.34 -5.52
CA GLN A 85 -10.92 22.11 -5.43
C GLN A 85 -11.44 22.25 -4.01
N ASP A 86 -10.95 21.45 -3.08
CA ASP A 86 -11.47 21.43 -1.72
C ASP A 86 -11.33 22.82 -1.06
N PRO A 87 -12.40 23.35 -0.42
CA PRO A 87 -12.36 24.68 0.19
C PRO A 87 -11.23 24.86 1.21
N GLY A 88 -10.90 23.83 1.99
CA GLY A 88 -9.82 23.89 2.97
C GLY A 88 -8.45 23.93 2.31
N VAL A 89 -8.28 23.25 1.18
CA VAL A 89 -7.06 23.33 0.36
C VAL A 89 -6.96 24.69 -0.33
N GLN A 90 -8.06 25.23 -0.85
CA GLN A 90 -8.10 26.57 -1.44
C GLN A 90 -7.81 27.67 -0.42
N GLU A 91 -8.32 27.57 0.81
CA GLU A 91 -7.96 28.47 1.90
C GLU A 91 -6.46 28.42 2.17
N LEU A 92 -5.87 27.21 2.19
CA LEU A 92 -4.43 27.05 2.33
C LEU A 92 -3.69 27.74 1.16
N ILE A 93 -4.09 27.50 -0.09
CA ILE A 93 -3.50 28.08 -1.31
C ILE A 93 -3.55 29.63 -1.30
N HIS A 94 -4.60 30.23 -0.74
CA HIS A 94 -4.75 31.69 -0.70
C HIS A 94 -4.35 32.35 0.63
N SER A 95 -3.95 31.56 1.63
CA SER A 95 -3.46 32.06 2.91
C SER A 95 -2.24 32.99 2.77
N LYS A 96 -2.20 34.05 3.58
CA LYS A 96 -1.12 35.04 3.62
C LYS A 96 -0.30 35.01 4.91
N ASP A 97 -0.96 34.66 6.02
CA ASP A 97 -0.37 34.74 7.36
C ASP A 97 0.18 33.40 7.85
N ILE A 98 0.06 32.34 7.05
CA ILE A 98 0.55 31.00 7.37
C ILE A 98 1.91 30.79 6.71
N GLN A 99 2.85 30.26 7.48
CA GLN A 99 4.17 29.83 7.02
C GLN A 99 4.41 28.40 7.49
N PHE A 100 5.19 27.66 6.72
CA PHE A 100 5.67 26.32 7.07
C PHE A 100 7.17 26.27 6.85
N ASP A 101 7.85 25.39 7.56
CA ASP A 101 9.29 25.15 7.38
C ASP A 101 9.58 23.96 6.44
N LEU A 102 8.58 23.11 6.22
CA LEU A 102 8.73 21.84 5.52
C LEU A 102 7.39 21.35 4.96
N ILE A 103 7.41 20.79 3.75
CA ILE A 103 6.28 20.02 3.22
C ILE A 103 6.63 18.54 3.28
N ILE A 104 5.71 17.72 3.79
CA ILE A 104 5.82 16.26 3.76
C ILE A 104 4.67 15.73 2.91
N MET A 105 5.00 15.02 1.84
CA MET A 105 4.03 14.59 0.83
C MET A 105 4.13 13.08 0.62
N GLU A 106 2.98 12.40 0.54
CA GLU A 106 2.96 11.01 0.04
C GLU A 106 3.41 11.03 -1.42
N ALA A 107 4.29 10.11 -1.78
CA ALA A 107 4.78 9.93 -3.14
C ALA A 107 3.83 9.01 -3.93
N PHE A 108 2.70 9.54 -4.43
CA PHE A 108 1.73 8.71 -5.17
C PHE A 108 0.85 9.50 -6.14
N PHE A 109 1.38 9.82 -7.33
CA PHE A 109 0.63 10.44 -8.44
C PHE A 109 -0.18 11.69 -8.04
N ASN A 110 0.41 12.52 -7.20
CA ASN A 110 -0.16 13.72 -6.60
C ASN A 110 0.76 14.93 -6.78
N ASP A 111 1.57 14.93 -7.84
CA ASP A 111 2.62 15.90 -8.10
C ASP A 111 2.08 17.34 -8.26
N CYS A 112 0.80 17.51 -8.60
CA CYS A 112 0.08 18.80 -8.59
C CYS A 112 0.21 19.57 -7.27
N PHE A 113 0.37 18.87 -6.13
CA PHE A 113 0.54 19.48 -4.81
C PHE A 113 1.92 20.12 -4.61
N LEU A 114 2.89 19.85 -5.49
CA LEU A 114 4.19 20.53 -5.44
C LEU A 114 4.08 22.04 -5.65
N GLY A 115 2.96 22.57 -6.14
CA GLY A 115 2.68 24.01 -6.13
C GLY A 115 2.82 24.65 -4.73
N PHE A 116 2.63 23.89 -3.65
CA PHE A 116 2.87 24.36 -2.29
C PHE A 116 4.36 24.63 -1.99
N VAL A 117 5.28 23.92 -2.64
CA VAL A 117 6.74 24.17 -2.54
C VAL A 117 7.04 25.60 -2.99
N HIS A 118 6.47 26.02 -4.12
CA HIS A 118 6.62 27.40 -4.61
C HIS A 118 5.94 28.41 -3.70
N LYS A 119 4.70 28.10 -3.26
CA LYS A 119 3.91 28.99 -2.40
C LYS A 119 4.62 29.33 -1.09
N PHE A 120 5.12 28.31 -0.39
CA PHE A 120 5.73 28.46 0.92
C PHE A 120 7.25 28.59 0.87
N ARG A 121 7.86 28.37 -0.30
CA ARG A 121 9.32 28.46 -0.54
C ARG A 121 10.13 27.58 0.41
N VAL A 122 9.67 26.34 0.60
CA VAL A 122 10.27 25.36 1.51
C VAL A 122 10.56 24.05 0.81
N PRO A 123 11.55 23.28 1.27
CA PRO A 123 11.82 21.96 0.70
C PRO A 123 10.67 20.98 0.93
N VAL A 124 10.64 19.92 0.12
CA VAL A 124 9.71 18.80 0.26
C VAL A 124 10.42 17.52 0.68
N VAL A 125 9.79 16.77 1.58
CA VAL A 125 10.12 15.40 1.94
C VAL A 125 9.06 14.49 1.35
N GLN A 126 9.49 13.54 0.53
CA GLN A 126 8.62 12.56 -0.10
C GLN A 126 8.55 11.30 0.77
N VAL A 127 7.35 10.80 1.03
CA VAL A 127 7.12 9.55 1.76
C VAL A 127 6.56 8.52 0.80
N CYS A 128 7.33 7.48 0.50
CA CYS A 128 6.87 6.36 -0.29
C CYS A 128 6.30 5.29 0.64
N SER A 129 4.98 5.11 0.64
CA SER A 129 4.31 4.07 1.45
C SER A 129 4.64 2.63 1.02
N PHE A 130 5.19 2.47 -0.19
CA PHE A 130 5.65 1.21 -0.76
C PHE A 130 7.17 1.21 -1.05
N GLY A 131 7.67 0.19 -1.77
CA GLY A 131 9.08 0.03 -2.11
C GLY A 131 9.69 1.11 -3.00
N GLY A 132 8.90 2.08 -3.46
CA GLY A 132 9.27 3.11 -4.42
C GLY A 132 9.36 2.58 -5.86
N THR A 133 9.27 3.49 -6.82
CA THR A 133 9.45 3.25 -8.27
C THR A 133 10.68 3.99 -8.78
N GLU A 134 11.03 3.79 -10.05
CA GLU A 134 12.19 4.43 -10.68
C GLU A 134 12.07 5.95 -10.66
N TRP A 135 10.90 6.50 -11.02
CA TRP A 135 10.69 7.95 -11.08
C TRP A 135 10.84 8.66 -9.73
N MET A 136 10.64 7.96 -8.60
CA MET A 136 10.87 8.53 -7.26
C MET A 136 12.36 8.65 -6.93
N GLY A 137 13.20 7.85 -7.59
CA GLY A 137 14.65 7.99 -7.52
C GLY A 137 15.15 9.22 -8.30
N ASP A 138 14.49 9.56 -9.40
CA ASP A 138 14.90 10.65 -10.30
C ASP A 138 14.85 12.02 -9.58
N TRP A 139 13.93 12.21 -8.63
CA TRP A 139 13.84 13.40 -7.77
C TRP A 139 15.13 13.77 -7.05
N VAL A 140 15.95 12.77 -6.73
CA VAL A 140 17.19 12.92 -5.97
C VAL A 140 18.42 12.35 -6.71
N GLY A 141 18.28 12.10 -8.01
CA GLY A 141 19.36 11.60 -8.86
C GLY A 141 19.80 10.16 -8.55
N ASN A 142 18.91 9.32 -8.01
CA ASN A 142 19.23 7.93 -7.69
C ASN A 142 19.31 7.07 -8.97
N PRO A 143 20.38 6.28 -9.17
CA PRO A 143 20.48 5.41 -10.33
C PRO A 143 19.48 4.25 -10.27
N ASN A 144 18.78 4.00 -11.38
CA ASN A 144 17.81 2.91 -11.53
C ASN A 144 18.22 1.90 -12.62
N PRO A 145 19.09 0.93 -12.30
CA PRO A 145 19.57 -0.04 -13.27
C PRO A 145 18.54 -1.13 -13.57
N TYR A 146 17.91 -1.03 -14.75
CA TYR A 146 16.91 -1.97 -15.25
C TYR A 146 17.39 -3.42 -15.43
N ALA A 147 18.71 -3.66 -15.39
CA ALA A 147 19.29 -4.98 -15.57
C ALA A 147 19.06 -5.92 -14.36
N TYR A 148 18.82 -5.37 -13.16
CA TYR A 148 18.66 -6.16 -11.94
C TYR A 148 17.66 -5.57 -10.93
N VAL A 149 17.22 -4.32 -11.10
CA VAL A 149 16.12 -3.76 -10.30
C VAL A 149 14.81 -4.05 -11.04
N PRO A 150 13.95 -4.95 -10.51
CA PRO A 150 12.69 -5.29 -11.15
C PRO A 150 11.71 -4.12 -11.04
N ASN A 151 10.98 -3.86 -12.11
CA ASN A 151 9.89 -2.90 -12.12
C ASN A 151 8.74 -3.42 -11.24
N VAL A 152 8.12 -2.52 -10.46
CA VAL A 152 7.08 -2.85 -9.49
C VAL A 152 5.82 -3.47 -10.11
N TYR A 153 5.56 -3.24 -11.40
CA TYR A 153 4.40 -3.78 -12.11
C TYR A 153 4.68 -5.10 -12.83
N LEU A 154 5.89 -5.63 -12.70
CA LEU A 154 6.30 -6.91 -13.27
C LEU A 154 6.47 -7.96 -12.18
N THR A 155 6.45 -9.23 -12.56
CA THR A 155 6.60 -10.37 -11.65
C THR A 155 8.05 -10.87 -11.55
N TYR A 156 9.01 -10.05 -11.97
CA TYR A 156 10.42 -10.43 -12.04
C TYR A 156 11.13 -10.24 -10.70
N GLY A 157 12.16 -11.06 -10.45
CA GLY A 157 13.10 -10.87 -9.34
C GLY A 157 14.36 -10.09 -9.75
N ASP A 158 15.35 -10.06 -8.87
CA ASP A 158 16.69 -9.50 -9.15
C ASP A 158 17.53 -10.37 -10.09
N ARG A 159 17.13 -11.64 -10.26
CA ARG A 159 17.71 -12.57 -11.24
C ARG A 159 16.78 -12.73 -12.43
N MET A 160 17.03 -11.93 -13.47
CA MET A 160 16.29 -11.95 -14.72
C MET A 160 17.07 -12.66 -15.83
N THR A 161 16.36 -13.36 -16.71
CA THR A 161 16.86 -13.79 -18.03
C THR A 161 17.07 -12.59 -18.95
N PHE A 162 17.69 -12.80 -20.11
CA PHE A 162 17.87 -11.72 -21.09
C PHE A 162 16.54 -11.07 -21.50
N TRP A 163 15.51 -11.87 -21.77
CA TRP A 163 14.20 -11.38 -22.19
C TRP A 163 13.45 -10.64 -21.08
N GLU A 164 13.55 -11.13 -19.85
CA GLU A 164 12.97 -10.43 -18.69
C GLU A 164 13.67 -9.08 -18.48
N ARG A 165 15.00 -9.02 -18.58
CA ARG A 165 15.73 -7.73 -18.52
C ARG A 165 15.33 -6.77 -19.64
N LEU A 166 15.17 -7.27 -20.87
CA LEU A 166 14.76 -6.44 -22.00
C LEU A 166 13.36 -5.87 -21.76
N THR A 167 12.40 -6.71 -21.37
CA THR A 167 11.04 -6.29 -21.02
C THR A 167 11.04 -5.28 -19.88
N ASN A 168 11.81 -5.54 -18.82
CA ASN A 168 11.96 -4.63 -17.68
C ASN A 168 12.49 -3.25 -18.11
N THR A 169 13.51 -3.25 -18.96
CA THR A 169 14.11 -2.03 -19.51
C THR A 169 13.12 -1.24 -20.38
N LEU A 170 12.45 -1.90 -21.33
CA LEU A 170 11.47 -1.27 -22.20
C LEU A 170 10.29 -0.70 -21.39
N ASN A 171 9.86 -1.42 -20.36
CA ASN A 171 8.80 -0.95 -19.46
C ASN A 171 9.25 0.31 -18.70
N GLY A 172 10.42 0.29 -18.07
CA GLY A 172 10.97 1.45 -17.36
C GLY A 172 11.15 2.69 -18.24
N ILE A 173 11.70 2.52 -19.45
CA ILE A 173 11.83 3.62 -20.43
C ILE A 173 10.45 4.15 -20.85
N GLY A 174 9.49 3.26 -21.13
CA GLY A 174 8.13 3.64 -21.48
C GLY A 174 7.46 4.46 -20.36
N GLN A 175 7.66 4.07 -19.10
CA GLN A 175 7.17 4.82 -17.94
C GLN A 175 7.80 6.22 -17.86
N GLN A 176 9.12 6.34 -18.04
CA GLN A 176 9.78 7.65 -18.00
C GLN A 176 9.30 8.57 -19.13
N ILE A 177 9.18 8.05 -20.36
CA ILE A 177 8.68 8.81 -21.51
C ILE A 177 7.24 9.25 -21.26
N GLY A 178 6.34 8.34 -20.91
CA GLY A 178 4.94 8.70 -20.69
C GLY A 178 4.77 9.62 -19.47
N ARG A 179 5.58 9.46 -18.42
CA ARG A 179 5.56 10.39 -17.28
C ARG A 179 5.91 11.81 -17.74
N LYS A 180 7.00 11.95 -18.49
CA LYS A 180 7.52 13.24 -18.94
C LYS A 180 6.61 13.95 -19.95
N TYR A 181 6.02 13.20 -20.90
CA TYR A 181 5.31 13.79 -22.03
C TYR A 181 3.78 13.72 -21.92
N TYR A 182 3.23 12.92 -21.00
CA TYR A 182 1.79 12.76 -20.81
C TYR A 182 1.34 13.13 -19.39
N TYR A 183 1.93 12.50 -18.37
CA TYR A 183 1.45 12.70 -17.00
C TYR A 183 1.82 14.07 -16.42
N LEU A 184 3.10 14.47 -16.46
CA LEU A 184 3.54 15.75 -15.90
C LEU A 184 2.90 16.99 -16.53
N PRO A 185 2.72 17.07 -17.88
CA PRO A 185 2.02 18.21 -18.47
C PRO A 185 0.58 18.39 -17.97
N GLU A 186 -0.13 17.30 -17.67
CA GLU A 186 -1.47 17.38 -17.07
C GLU A 186 -1.39 17.85 -15.61
N GLN A 187 -0.41 17.36 -14.84
CA GLN A 187 -0.16 17.83 -13.48
C GLN A 187 0.19 19.33 -13.45
N ASP A 188 0.98 19.81 -14.41
CA ASP A 188 1.26 21.23 -14.64
C ASP A 188 -0.01 22.03 -14.90
N ALA A 189 -0.88 21.55 -15.80
CA ALA A 189 -2.12 22.22 -16.14
C ALA A 189 -3.06 22.32 -14.92
N ILE A 190 -3.19 21.24 -14.15
CA ILE A 190 -3.98 21.22 -12.91
C ILE A 190 -3.38 22.18 -11.88
N ALA A 191 -2.07 22.14 -11.64
CA ALA A 191 -1.43 23.03 -10.69
C ALA A 191 -1.62 24.51 -11.08
N ARG A 192 -1.44 24.87 -12.35
CA ARG A 192 -1.66 26.26 -12.83
C ARG A 192 -3.12 26.71 -12.70
N LYS A 193 -4.08 25.79 -12.87
CA LYS A 193 -5.51 26.08 -12.70
C LYS A 193 -5.85 26.52 -11.27
N TYR A 194 -5.26 25.86 -10.26
CA TYR A 194 -5.60 26.09 -8.85
C TYR A 194 -4.64 27.02 -8.09
N PHE A 195 -3.35 27.04 -8.42
CA PHE A 195 -2.35 27.96 -7.86
C PHE A 195 -2.31 29.28 -8.65
N ASN A 196 -3.47 29.76 -9.10
CA ASN A 196 -3.63 30.93 -9.99
C ASN A 196 -3.44 32.29 -9.32
N TYR A 197 -3.00 32.32 -8.06
CA TYR A 197 -2.66 33.57 -7.37
C TYR A 197 -1.34 34.18 -7.89
N THR A 198 -0.58 33.42 -8.69
CA THR A 198 0.67 33.86 -9.30
C THR A 198 0.81 33.31 -10.72
N ASP A 199 1.42 34.12 -11.61
CA ASP A 199 1.76 33.71 -12.98
C ASP A 199 3.16 33.07 -13.08
N ASP A 200 3.95 33.12 -12.00
CA ASP A 200 5.35 32.68 -11.96
C ASP A 200 5.56 31.23 -11.48
N LEU A 201 4.49 30.42 -11.42
CA LEU A 201 4.58 29.03 -10.98
C LEU A 201 5.54 28.22 -11.89
N PRO A 202 6.66 27.68 -11.35
CA PRO A 202 7.54 26.80 -12.09
C PRO A 202 6.82 25.52 -12.54
N SER A 203 7.38 24.80 -13.49
CA SER A 203 6.83 23.49 -13.84
C SER A 203 6.94 22.52 -12.65
N ILE A 204 6.00 21.58 -12.54
CA ILE A 204 6.02 20.48 -11.58
C ILE A 204 7.35 19.73 -11.69
N SER A 205 7.85 19.48 -12.90
CA SER A 205 9.17 18.86 -13.11
C SER A 205 10.33 19.64 -12.48
N GLU A 206 10.27 20.97 -12.41
CA GLU A 206 11.27 21.78 -11.73
C GLU A 206 11.07 21.74 -10.21
N LEU A 207 9.82 21.79 -9.75
CA LEU A 207 9.51 21.74 -8.32
C LEU A 207 9.88 20.41 -7.67
N GLU A 208 9.83 19.30 -8.42
CA GLU A 208 10.30 17.98 -7.99
C GLU A 208 11.76 18.00 -7.51
N THR A 209 12.60 18.85 -8.11
CA THR A 209 14.02 18.98 -7.74
C THR A 209 14.24 19.61 -6.36
N SER A 210 13.19 20.19 -5.76
CA SER A 210 13.20 20.69 -4.37
C SER A 210 13.04 19.57 -3.33
N THR A 211 12.98 18.31 -3.77
CA THR A 211 12.95 17.14 -2.89
C THR A 211 14.26 17.01 -2.12
N ALA A 212 14.22 17.28 -0.82
CA ALA A 212 15.39 17.22 0.05
C ALA A 212 15.66 15.80 0.56
N LEU A 213 14.60 15.01 0.75
CA LEU A 213 14.64 13.69 1.38
C LEU A 213 13.52 12.80 0.84
N VAL A 214 13.84 11.53 0.62
CA VAL A 214 12.85 10.48 0.28
C VAL A 214 12.85 9.43 1.39
N LEU A 215 11.72 9.27 2.06
CA LEU A 215 11.48 8.26 3.07
C LEU A 215 10.81 7.05 2.43
N LEU A 216 11.53 5.93 2.33
CA LEU A 216 11.01 4.69 1.75
C LEU A 216 10.50 3.78 2.85
N ASN A 217 9.20 3.44 2.87
CA ASN A 217 8.65 2.44 3.81
C ASN A 217 9.05 1.01 3.41
N HIS A 218 10.35 0.77 3.36
CA HIS A 218 10.99 -0.39 2.78
C HIS A 218 12.21 -0.75 3.63
N HIS A 219 12.60 -2.02 3.67
CA HIS A 219 13.79 -2.47 4.39
C HIS A 219 14.53 -3.53 3.58
N PHE A 220 15.86 -3.41 3.49
CA PHE A 220 16.70 -4.25 2.63
C PHE A 220 16.60 -5.76 2.94
N SER A 221 16.26 -6.14 4.17
CA SER A 221 16.12 -7.55 4.56
C SER A 221 14.90 -8.24 3.92
N ILE A 222 13.89 -7.49 3.50
CA ILE A 222 12.63 -8.04 2.96
C ILE A 222 12.41 -7.63 1.50
N SER A 223 13.48 -7.29 0.79
CA SER A 223 13.42 -6.75 -0.55
C SER A 223 14.56 -7.18 -1.47
N TYR A 224 14.48 -6.78 -2.74
CA TYR A 224 15.59 -6.93 -3.66
C TYR A 224 16.61 -5.80 -3.47
N PRO A 225 17.91 -6.06 -3.71
CA PRO A 225 18.94 -5.02 -3.69
C PRO A 225 18.67 -3.94 -4.73
N LYS A 226 18.80 -2.67 -4.33
CA LYS A 226 18.75 -1.52 -5.25
C LYS A 226 19.69 -0.41 -4.78
N PRO A 227 20.24 0.42 -5.69
CA PRO A 227 21.00 1.59 -5.31
C PRO A 227 20.15 2.59 -4.52
N LEU A 228 20.76 3.24 -3.54
CA LEU A 228 20.16 4.30 -2.76
C LEU A 228 21.15 5.45 -2.57
N MET A 229 20.72 6.65 -2.92
CA MET A 229 21.39 7.88 -2.55
C MET A 229 21.28 8.14 -1.04
N PRO A 230 22.22 8.89 -0.42
CA PRO A 230 22.21 9.15 1.03
C PRO A 230 20.92 9.83 1.54
N ASN A 231 20.24 10.60 0.69
CA ASN A 231 18.97 11.24 0.98
C ASN A 231 17.75 10.37 0.61
N MET A 232 17.94 9.08 0.36
CA MET A 232 16.87 8.07 0.30
C MET A 232 16.97 7.16 1.52
N VAL A 233 16.18 7.44 2.54
CA VAL A 233 16.26 6.75 3.84
C VAL A 233 15.19 5.68 3.94
N GLN A 234 15.64 4.45 4.22
CA GLN A 234 14.75 3.32 4.50
C GLN A 234 14.15 3.46 5.90
N VAL A 235 12.83 3.54 5.96
CA VAL A 235 12.01 3.65 7.18
C VAL A 235 10.96 2.53 7.24
N GLY A 236 11.31 1.35 6.72
CA GLY A 236 10.41 0.19 6.67
C GLY A 236 9.83 -0.18 8.04
N GLY A 237 8.50 -0.31 8.09
CA GLY A 237 7.78 -0.68 9.31
C GLY A 237 7.44 0.49 10.23
N MET A 238 7.56 1.75 9.78
CA MET A 238 7.21 2.93 10.58
C MET A 238 5.75 2.92 11.11
N HIS A 239 4.85 2.23 10.40
CA HIS A 239 3.46 2.03 10.79
C HIS A 239 3.27 0.95 11.87
N ILE A 240 4.26 0.08 12.09
CA ILE A 240 4.20 -0.99 13.09
C ILE A 240 4.39 -0.37 14.47
N LYS A 241 3.42 -0.59 15.35
CA LYS A 241 3.43 -0.11 16.74
C LYS A 241 3.45 -1.30 17.70
N PRO A 242 3.82 -1.09 18.98
CA PRO A 242 3.61 -2.08 20.01
C PRO A 242 2.15 -2.57 20.00
N ASP A 243 1.97 -3.87 20.18
CA ASP A 243 0.64 -4.48 20.16
C ASP A 243 -0.22 -3.97 21.32
N LYS A 244 -1.51 -3.88 21.04
CA LYS A 244 -2.55 -3.49 22.00
C LYS A 244 -3.43 -4.68 22.31
N THR A 245 -4.14 -4.58 23.43
CA THR A 245 -5.12 -5.58 23.81
C THR A 245 -6.20 -5.70 22.74
N LEU A 246 -6.37 -6.90 22.20
CA LEU A 246 -7.43 -7.24 21.26
C LEU A 246 -8.82 -7.04 21.89
N PRO A 247 -9.84 -6.66 21.09
CA PRO A 247 -11.25 -6.71 21.50
C PRO A 247 -11.61 -8.08 22.10
N LYS A 248 -12.48 -8.09 23.12
CA LYS A 248 -12.74 -9.28 23.95
C LYS A 248 -13.23 -10.49 23.15
N ASP A 249 -14.08 -10.25 22.16
CA ASP A 249 -14.63 -11.25 21.24
C ASP A 249 -13.55 -11.87 20.36
N ILE A 250 -12.72 -11.04 19.72
CA ILE A 250 -11.59 -11.48 18.89
C ILE A 250 -10.57 -12.22 19.75
N LYS A 251 -10.22 -11.66 20.91
CA LYS A 251 -9.27 -12.27 21.85
C LYS A 251 -9.73 -13.66 22.27
N LYS A 252 -10.99 -13.80 22.71
CA LYS A 252 -11.55 -15.10 23.10
C LYS A 252 -11.54 -16.09 21.93
N PHE A 253 -11.90 -15.65 20.72
CA PHE A 253 -11.86 -16.51 19.54
C PHE A 253 -10.46 -17.04 19.24
N ILE A 254 -9.43 -16.23 19.45
CA ILE A 254 -8.02 -16.61 19.22
C ILE A 254 -7.45 -17.44 20.39
N ASP A 255 -7.77 -17.11 21.64
CA ASP A 255 -7.31 -17.83 22.84
C ASP A 255 -7.83 -19.27 22.86
N ASP A 256 -9.10 -19.47 22.51
CA ASP A 256 -9.76 -20.79 22.52
C ASP A 256 -9.35 -21.68 21.31
N ALA A 257 -8.40 -21.24 20.47
CA ALA A 257 -7.96 -21.95 19.26
C ALA A 257 -6.74 -22.85 19.54
N SER A 258 -6.97 -24.08 20.01
CA SER A 258 -5.89 -25.05 20.33
C SER A 258 -4.99 -25.40 19.15
N GLU A 259 -5.57 -25.47 17.94
CA GLU A 259 -4.87 -25.80 16.69
C GLU A 259 -4.25 -24.55 16.02
N GLY A 260 -4.41 -23.38 16.64
CA GLY A 260 -3.97 -22.10 16.11
C GLY A 260 -4.99 -21.39 15.21
N VAL A 261 -4.61 -20.18 14.79
CA VAL A 261 -5.44 -19.27 14.02
C VAL A 261 -4.77 -18.92 12.69
N ILE A 262 -5.59 -18.91 11.65
CA ILE A 262 -5.26 -18.33 10.34
C ILE A 262 -5.94 -16.98 10.25
N TYR A 263 -5.17 -15.93 9.96
CA TYR A 263 -5.73 -14.63 9.65
C TYR A 263 -5.82 -14.45 8.13
N PHE A 264 -6.95 -13.99 7.60
CA PHE A 264 -7.16 -13.76 6.17
C PHE A 264 -7.62 -12.32 5.90
N SER A 265 -6.83 -11.59 5.12
CA SER A 265 -7.13 -10.22 4.69
C SER A 265 -6.53 -9.92 3.32
N ILE A 266 -7.33 -9.41 2.39
CA ILE A 266 -6.85 -8.93 1.07
C ILE A 266 -6.60 -7.41 1.03
N GLY A 267 -6.44 -6.79 2.20
CA GLY A 267 -6.13 -5.35 2.33
C GLY A 267 -7.36 -4.48 2.58
N SER A 268 -7.16 -3.16 2.53
CA SER A 268 -8.22 -2.15 2.73
C SER A 268 -8.89 -1.72 1.42
N ASN A 269 -8.14 -1.72 0.31
CA ASN A 269 -8.61 -1.19 -0.97
C ASN A 269 -9.43 -2.22 -1.77
N LEU A 270 -9.28 -3.50 -1.43
CA LEU A 270 -10.05 -4.59 -2.00
C LEU A 270 -10.99 -5.14 -0.94
N GLN A 271 -12.21 -5.50 -1.35
CA GLN A 271 -13.21 -6.06 -0.46
C GLN A 271 -13.33 -7.57 -0.71
N SER A 272 -13.14 -8.37 0.34
CA SER A 272 -13.34 -9.82 0.25
C SER A 272 -14.80 -10.15 -0.10
N SER A 273 -15.74 -9.33 0.35
CA SER A 273 -17.18 -9.47 0.08
C SER A 273 -17.56 -9.42 -1.41
N GLN A 274 -16.70 -8.83 -2.24
CA GLN A 274 -16.92 -8.67 -3.68
C GLN A 274 -16.29 -9.79 -4.52
N MET A 275 -15.62 -10.74 -3.86
CA MET A 275 -15.05 -11.92 -4.52
C MET A 275 -16.14 -12.72 -5.26
N SER A 276 -15.81 -13.22 -6.46
CA SER A 276 -16.72 -14.07 -7.23
C SER A 276 -17.19 -15.27 -6.41
N GLU A 277 -18.44 -15.70 -6.64
CA GLU A 277 -19.05 -16.79 -5.88
C GLU A 277 -18.22 -18.08 -5.91
N SER A 278 -17.62 -18.40 -7.06
CA SER A 278 -16.73 -19.55 -7.23
C SER A 278 -15.52 -19.52 -6.29
N LYS A 279 -14.81 -18.39 -6.22
CA LYS A 279 -13.65 -18.23 -5.34
C LYS A 279 -14.07 -18.21 -3.87
N ARG A 280 -15.19 -17.53 -3.54
CA ARG A 280 -15.75 -17.52 -2.19
C ARG A 280 -16.04 -18.95 -1.72
N GLN A 281 -16.72 -19.74 -2.55
CA GLN A 281 -17.07 -21.12 -2.24
C GLN A 281 -15.83 -21.99 -2.02
N ALA A 282 -14.79 -21.83 -2.85
CA ALA A 282 -13.51 -22.52 -2.69
C ALA A 282 -12.86 -22.26 -1.31
N PHE A 283 -12.83 -21.00 -0.86
CA PHE A 283 -12.32 -20.66 0.48
C PHE A 283 -13.19 -21.25 1.59
N LEU A 284 -14.53 -21.14 1.50
CA LEU A 284 -15.42 -21.67 2.53
C LEU A 284 -15.28 -23.18 2.67
N GLU A 285 -15.24 -23.90 1.56
CA GLU A 285 -15.05 -25.35 1.56
C GLU A 285 -13.68 -25.74 2.13
N ALA A 286 -12.61 -25.07 1.71
CA ALA A 286 -11.28 -25.32 2.23
C ALA A 286 -11.22 -25.06 3.73
N PHE A 287 -11.67 -23.88 4.19
CA PHE A 287 -11.66 -23.51 5.60
C PHE A 287 -12.51 -24.45 6.45
N SER A 288 -13.63 -24.95 5.94
CA SER A 288 -14.48 -25.91 6.67
C SER A 288 -13.79 -27.23 7.01
N ARG A 289 -12.73 -27.60 6.27
CA ARG A 289 -11.95 -28.83 6.46
C ARG A 289 -10.72 -28.62 7.35
N LEU A 290 -10.39 -27.37 7.67
CA LEU A 290 -9.24 -27.05 8.53
C LEU A 290 -9.59 -27.22 10.01
N LYS A 291 -8.61 -27.66 10.78
CA LYS A 291 -8.72 -27.73 12.24
C LYS A 291 -8.52 -26.36 12.91
N GLN A 292 -7.80 -25.47 12.22
CA GLN A 292 -7.54 -24.11 12.64
C GLN A 292 -8.83 -23.28 12.62
N ARG A 293 -8.88 -22.28 13.49
CA ARG A 293 -9.85 -21.20 13.37
C ARG A 293 -9.38 -20.19 12.33
N VAL A 294 -10.31 -19.62 11.57
CA VAL A 294 -10.00 -18.62 10.55
C VAL A 294 -10.66 -17.30 10.94
N LEU A 295 -9.87 -16.25 11.04
CA LEU A 295 -10.34 -14.89 11.24
C LEU A 295 -10.24 -14.16 9.90
N TRP A 296 -11.37 -13.78 9.31
CA TRP A 296 -11.44 -13.23 7.95
C TRP A 296 -11.95 -11.79 7.95
N LYS A 297 -11.15 -10.85 7.45
CA LYS A 297 -11.62 -9.49 7.15
C LYS A 297 -12.65 -9.52 6.02
N TRP A 298 -13.88 -9.13 6.34
CA TRP A 298 -15.05 -9.25 5.46
C TRP A 298 -16.00 -8.07 5.66
N GLU A 299 -16.35 -7.39 4.57
CA GLU A 299 -16.91 -6.03 4.60
C GLU A 299 -18.44 -5.98 4.83
N THR A 300 -19.14 -7.11 4.85
CA THR A 300 -20.59 -7.20 5.12
C THR A 300 -20.89 -7.87 6.46
N ASP A 301 -22.11 -7.71 6.98
CA ASP A 301 -22.51 -8.28 8.29
C ASP A 301 -22.71 -9.80 8.27
N SER A 302 -22.82 -10.40 7.09
CA SER A 302 -23.01 -11.84 6.92
C SER A 302 -22.16 -12.38 5.78
N LEU A 303 -21.72 -13.63 5.95
CA LEU A 303 -21.02 -14.43 4.97
C LEU A 303 -21.90 -15.66 4.66
N PRO A 304 -22.54 -15.72 3.48
CA PRO A 304 -23.33 -16.89 3.08
C PRO A 304 -22.49 -18.16 3.13
N GLY A 305 -22.98 -19.20 3.83
CA GLY A 305 -22.27 -20.47 3.97
C GLY A 305 -21.08 -20.46 4.94
N GLN A 306 -21.00 -19.47 5.85
CA GLN A 306 -19.91 -19.35 6.83
C GLN A 306 -19.70 -20.65 7.65
N PRO A 307 -18.52 -21.28 7.56
CA PRO A 307 -18.17 -22.43 8.39
C PRO A 307 -18.07 -22.08 9.88
N LYS A 308 -18.30 -23.06 10.75
CA LYS A 308 -18.30 -22.86 12.22
C LYS A 308 -16.95 -22.39 12.78
N ASN A 309 -15.85 -22.71 12.12
CA ASN A 309 -14.50 -22.31 12.52
C ASN A 309 -14.07 -20.95 11.93
N VAL A 310 -14.95 -20.26 11.20
CA VAL A 310 -14.67 -18.95 10.60
C VAL A 310 -15.36 -17.86 11.43
N MET A 311 -14.61 -16.82 11.80
CA MET A 311 -15.13 -15.55 12.32
C MET A 311 -14.86 -14.45 11.29
N ILE A 312 -15.88 -13.64 10.99
CA ILE A 312 -15.75 -12.48 10.12
C ILE A 312 -15.71 -11.17 10.91
N GLY A 313 -15.06 -10.15 10.35
CA GLY A 313 -15.15 -8.78 10.87
C GLY A 313 -14.86 -7.74 9.80
N LYS A 314 -15.64 -6.66 9.78
CA LYS A 314 -15.48 -5.54 8.83
C LYS A 314 -14.14 -4.84 8.99
N TRP A 315 -13.75 -4.62 10.23
CA TRP A 315 -12.48 -4.03 10.59
C TRP A 315 -11.82 -4.85 11.70
N LEU A 316 -10.62 -5.34 11.44
CA LEU A 316 -9.87 -6.20 12.36
C LEU A 316 -8.52 -5.56 12.66
N PRO A 317 -8.06 -5.55 13.93
CA PRO A 317 -6.77 -4.98 14.31
C PRO A 317 -5.62 -5.88 13.85
N GLN A 318 -5.32 -5.86 12.55
CA GLN A 318 -4.38 -6.78 11.88
C GLN A 318 -3.03 -6.90 12.60
N SER A 319 -2.38 -5.79 12.91
CA SER A 319 -1.06 -5.80 13.56
C SER A 319 -1.10 -6.49 14.94
N ASP A 320 -2.15 -6.26 15.73
CA ASP A 320 -2.35 -6.87 17.05
C ASP A 320 -2.71 -8.37 16.92
N ILE A 321 -3.48 -8.74 15.90
CA ILE A 321 -3.80 -10.14 15.59
C ILE A 321 -2.51 -10.89 15.24
N LEU A 322 -1.72 -10.35 14.31
CA LEU A 322 -0.45 -10.95 13.88
C LEU A 322 0.56 -11.06 15.02
N ALA A 323 0.48 -10.18 16.03
CA ALA A 323 1.30 -10.27 17.24
C ALA A 323 0.91 -11.42 18.19
N HIS A 324 -0.29 -11.98 18.05
CA HIS A 324 -0.79 -12.98 18.98
C HIS A 324 -0.13 -14.35 18.77
N PRO A 325 0.35 -15.03 19.83
CA PRO A 325 1.14 -16.26 19.70
C PRO A 325 0.40 -17.44 19.05
N ASN A 326 -0.94 -17.47 19.14
CA ASN A 326 -1.78 -18.49 18.49
C ASN A 326 -1.95 -18.28 16.99
N VAL A 327 -1.56 -17.14 16.41
CA VAL A 327 -1.59 -16.95 14.96
C VAL A 327 -0.46 -17.73 14.32
N ARG A 328 -0.82 -18.57 13.34
CA ARG A 328 0.09 -19.52 12.70
C ARG A 328 0.37 -19.17 11.25
N LEU A 329 -0.57 -18.51 10.58
CA LEU A 329 -0.51 -18.21 9.16
C LEU A 329 -1.26 -16.92 8.85
N PHE A 330 -0.72 -16.12 7.94
CA PHE A 330 -1.40 -14.99 7.32
C PHE A 330 -1.68 -15.27 5.84
N ILE A 331 -2.95 -15.43 5.48
CA ILE A 331 -3.39 -15.41 4.08
C ILE A 331 -3.58 -13.95 3.68
N THR A 332 -2.85 -13.50 2.67
CA THR A 332 -2.77 -12.08 2.32
C THR A 332 -2.69 -11.85 0.82
N HIS A 333 -3.20 -10.71 0.37
CA HIS A 333 -2.93 -10.24 -0.99
C HIS A 333 -1.45 -9.86 -1.24
N GLY A 334 -0.60 -9.77 -0.21
CA GLY A 334 0.82 -9.47 -0.36
C GLY A 334 1.18 -7.99 -0.43
N GLY A 335 0.29 -7.08 -0.03
CA GLY A 335 0.64 -5.66 0.11
C GLY A 335 1.76 -5.42 1.13
N LEU A 336 2.62 -4.42 0.87
CA LEU A 336 3.88 -4.24 1.60
C LEU A 336 3.71 -4.08 3.12
N LEU A 337 2.73 -3.29 3.57
CA LEU A 337 2.51 -3.04 5.00
C LEU A 337 2.14 -4.32 5.75
N GLY A 338 1.23 -5.13 5.18
CA GLY A 338 0.83 -6.41 5.77
C GLY A 338 1.96 -7.43 5.75
N LYS A 339 2.78 -7.43 4.69
CA LYS A 339 4.02 -8.23 4.62
C LYS A 339 4.98 -7.83 5.74
N GLN A 340 5.23 -6.54 5.93
CA GLN A 340 6.11 -6.01 6.98
C GLN A 340 5.61 -6.41 8.38
N GLU A 341 4.31 -6.28 8.64
CA GLU A 341 3.72 -6.71 9.91
C GLU A 341 3.88 -8.22 10.14
N ALA A 342 3.65 -9.05 9.12
CA ALA A 342 3.79 -10.50 9.23
C ALA A 342 5.24 -10.92 9.48
N VAL A 343 6.20 -10.37 8.74
CA VAL A 343 7.64 -10.61 8.95
C VAL A 343 8.05 -10.15 10.34
N HIS A 344 7.71 -8.92 10.74
CA HIS A 344 8.07 -8.40 12.06
C HIS A 344 7.51 -9.23 13.23
N ARG A 345 6.40 -9.94 13.03
CA ARG A 345 5.78 -10.82 14.03
C ARG A 345 6.13 -12.31 13.83
N GLY A 346 7.00 -12.64 12.87
CA GLY A 346 7.43 -14.01 12.59
C GLY A 346 6.30 -14.94 12.12
N VAL A 347 5.33 -14.40 11.38
CA VAL A 347 4.17 -15.13 10.86
C VAL A 347 4.39 -15.44 9.36
N PRO A 348 4.41 -16.72 8.96
CA PRO A 348 4.53 -17.08 7.54
C PRO A 348 3.24 -16.77 6.77
N MET A 349 3.32 -16.78 5.44
CA MET A 349 2.27 -16.25 4.57
C MET A 349 1.81 -17.22 3.47
N VAL A 350 0.54 -17.11 3.08
CA VAL A 350 0.05 -17.55 1.76
C VAL A 350 -0.29 -16.27 1.00
N GLY A 351 0.48 -15.97 -0.04
CA GLY A 351 0.35 -14.75 -0.83
C GLY A 351 -0.57 -14.95 -2.04
N ILE A 352 -1.56 -14.08 -2.20
CA ILE A 352 -2.53 -14.06 -3.31
C ILE A 352 -2.44 -12.70 -4.01
N PRO A 353 -1.40 -12.43 -4.80
CA PRO A 353 -1.18 -11.11 -5.39
C PRO A 353 -2.30 -10.76 -6.35
N ILE A 354 -2.77 -9.51 -6.31
CA ILE A 354 -3.89 -8.99 -7.11
C ILE A 354 -3.47 -7.87 -8.05
N TYR A 355 -2.77 -6.84 -7.56
CA TYR A 355 -2.27 -5.77 -8.43
C TYR A 355 -1.13 -4.99 -7.76
N GLY A 356 -0.51 -4.08 -8.50
CA GLY A 356 0.56 -3.22 -7.99
C GLY A 356 1.77 -4.03 -7.54
N ASP A 357 2.37 -3.64 -6.41
CA ASP A 357 3.60 -4.20 -5.85
C ASP A 357 3.43 -5.60 -5.23
N GLN A 358 2.21 -6.10 -5.14
CA GLN A 358 1.87 -7.34 -4.45
C GLN A 358 2.58 -8.56 -5.02
N ALA A 359 2.66 -8.69 -6.35
CA ALA A 359 3.33 -9.83 -6.97
C ALA A 359 4.84 -9.86 -6.66
N LEU A 360 5.49 -8.70 -6.71
CA LEU A 360 6.90 -8.54 -6.34
C LEU A 360 7.13 -8.91 -4.87
N ASN A 361 6.24 -8.44 -3.98
CA ASN A 361 6.30 -8.74 -2.56
C ASN A 361 6.12 -10.24 -2.27
N VAL A 362 5.15 -10.91 -2.91
CA VAL A 362 4.92 -12.35 -2.75
C VAL A 362 6.07 -13.16 -3.34
N ALA A 363 6.63 -12.75 -4.49
CA ALA A 363 7.83 -13.39 -5.05
C ALA A 363 9.01 -13.34 -4.06
N LYS A 364 9.16 -12.23 -3.33
CA LYS A 364 10.17 -12.12 -2.27
C LYS A 364 9.84 -13.00 -1.04
N VAL A 365 8.57 -13.11 -0.65
CA VAL A 365 8.13 -14.06 0.40
C VAL A 365 8.51 -15.50 0.04
N VAL A 366 8.28 -15.90 -1.21
CA VAL A 366 8.61 -17.24 -1.71
C VAL A 366 10.12 -17.47 -1.74
N SER A 367 10.90 -16.52 -2.26
CA SER A 367 12.36 -16.68 -2.38
C SER A 367 13.10 -16.70 -1.03
N GLU A 368 12.54 -16.04 -0.02
CA GLU A 368 13.01 -16.08 1.38
C GLU A 368 12.53 -17.34 2.12
N GLY A 369 11.64 -18.15 1.53
CA GLY A 369 11.04 -19.31 2.17
C GLY A 369 10.15 -18.92 3.36
N LEU A 370 9.42 -17.80 3.26
CA LEU A 370 8.48 -17.28 4.27
C LEU A 370 7.03 -17.67 3.97
N GLY A 371 6.77 -18.26 2.82
CA GLY A 371 5.42 -18.62 2.39
C GLY A 371 5.36 -19.16 0.97
N VAL A 372 4.14 -19.36 0.50
CA VAL A 372 3.85 -19.81 -0.88
C VAL A 372 3.00 -18.79 -1.63
N LEU A 373 3.12 -18.82 -2.96
CA LEU A 373 2.23 -18.11 -3.87
C LEU A 373 1.01 -18.98 -4.16
N LEU A 374 -0.19 -18.44 -3.96
CA LEU A 374 -1.44 -18.98 -4.49
C LEU A 374 -1.95 -18.02 -5.56
N GLU A 375 -1.82 -18.42 -6.83
CA GLU A 375 -2.30 -17.63 -7.95
C GLU A 375 -3.82 -17.47 -7.91
N SER A 376 -4.33 -16.25 -8.11
CA SER A 376 -5.78 -16.03 -8.01
C SER A 376 -6.59 -16.80 -9.06
N LYS A 377 -5.99 -17.03 -10.23
CA LYS A 377 -6.57 -17.82 -11.33
C LYS A 377 -6.72 -19.28 -10.95
N ASN A 378 -5.95 -19.74 -9.96
CA ASN A 378 -5.95 -21.11 -9.47
C ASN A 378 -6.60 -21.20 -8.08
N ILE A 379 -7.54 -20.32 -7.71
CA ILE A 379 -8.28 -20.46 -6.45
C ILE A 379 -9.34 -21.55 -6.63
N THR A 380 -9.06 -22.72 -6.04
CA THR A 380 -9.94 -23.87 -5.93
C THR A 380 -9.87 -24.39 -4.50
N THR A 381 -10.83 -25.21 -4.07
CA THR A 381 -10.82 -25.81 -2.73
C THR A 381 -9.50 -26.54 -2.46
N ASP A 382 -8.99 -27.28 -3.44
CA ASP A 382 -7.78 -28.10 -3.28
C ASP A 382 -6.50 -27.24 -3.26
N SER A 383 -6.41 -26.19 -4.08
CA SER A 383 -5.23 -25.31 -4.09
C SER A 383 -5.14 -24.46 -2.82
N VAL A 384 -6.28 -24.01 -2.27
CA VAL A 384 -6.33 -23.31 -0.98
C VAL A 384 -5.90 -24.24 0.15
N LEU A 385 -6.43 -25.47 0.18
CA LEU A 385 -6.04 -26.47 1.18
C LEU A 385 -4.55 -26.78 1.12
N TRP A 386 -4.04 -27.07 -0.08
CA TRP A 386 -2.61 -27.32 -0.29
C TRP A 386 -1.75 -26.17 0.22
N ALA A 387 -2.07 -24.93 -0.16
CA ALA A 387 -1.25 -23.77 0.21
C ALA A 387 -1.23 -23.56 1.73
N VAL A 388 -2.37 -23.72 2.39
CA VAL A 388 -2.48 -23.61 3.85
C VAL A 388 -1.71 -24.74 4.54
N GLN A 389 -1.89 -25.98 4.10
CA GLN A 389 -1.24 -27.14 4.71
C GLN A 389 0.27 -27.12 4.50
N GLU A 390 0.76 -26.80 3.30
CA GLU A 390 2.19 -26.66 3.02
C GLU A 390 2.84 -25.67 3.97
N VAL A 391 2.23 -24.50 4.20
CA VAL A 391 2.83 -23.48 5.08
C VAL A 391 2.73 -23.85 6.57
N LEU A 392 1.65 -24.50 6.99
CA LEU A 392 1.45 -24.87 8.40
C LEU A 392 2.24 -26.13 8.82
N GLU A 393 2.38 -27.10 7.92
CA GLU A 393 2.98 -28.41 8.23
C GLU A 393 4.49 -28.43 7.95
N ASN A 394 4.99 -27.57 7.07
CA ASN A 394 6.42 -27.47 6.78
C ASN A 394 7.09 -26.42 7.71
N PRO A 395 7.89 -26.85 8.70
CA PRO A 395 8.43 -25.95 9.72
C PRO A 395 9.32 -24.84 9.16
N ARG A 396 9.91 -25.04 7.97
CA ARG A 396 10.83 -24.08 7.33
C ARG A 396 10.25 -22.68 7.25
N TYR A 397 8.95 -22.55 6.97
CA TYR A 397 8.33 -21.24 6.77
C TYR A 397 8.25 -20.46 8.06
N ARG A 398 7.88 -21.13 9.15
CA ARG A 398 7.81 -20.51 10.46
C ARG A 398 9.19 -20.22 11.03
N GLU A 399 10.14 -21.13 10.87
CA GLU A 399 11.53 -20.93 11.30
C GLU A 399 12.17 -19.76 10.55
N ASN A 400 11.99 -19.66 9.24
CA ASN A 400 12.48 -18.53 8.45
C ASN A 400 11.81 -17.22 8.85
N ALA A 401 10.49 -17.21 9.07
CA ALA A 401 9.78 -16.02 9.51
C ALA A 401 10.25 -15.54 10.89
N GLN A 402 10.56 -16.45 11.82
CA GLN A 402 11.09 -16.10 13.13
C GLN A 402 12.55 -15.64 13.11
N ARG A 403 13.33 -16.10 12.12
CA ARG A 403 14.74 -15.75 11.93
C ARG A 403 14.93 -14.35 11.36
N LEU A 404 14.04 -13.94 10.46
CA LEU A 404 14.10 -12.66 9.73
C LEU A 404 13.52 -11.51 10.56
#